data_AF-A0A089K1Z3-F1
#
_entry.id   AF-A0A089K1Z3-F1
#
_cell.length_a   1.000
_cell.length_b   1.000
_cell.length_c   1.000
_cell.angle_alpha   90.00
_cell.angle_beta   90.00
_cell.angle_gamma   90.00
#
_symmetry.space_group_name_H-M   'P 1'
#
loop_
_entity.id
_entity.type
_entity.pdbx_description
1 polymer ?
#
loop_
_entity_poly.entity_id
_entity_poly.type
_entity_poly.pdbx_seq_one_letter_code
_entity_poly.pdbx_strand_id
1 'polypeptide(L)'
;MFQHLFAEMNKMLQEISADYPTAEGARRNDLLSKYNMLHRISDDVMDEWLAFAEKLSQFRDQADFQPQPEQEIPEEEAPELAMDAFVRGQGYYKLLMYRKCIEQFKEVTARHPDSLAARLYLAMANLQEGEGETAWGHLNHMLGLIREAKLKAMIYNALGCIRASQERFNEASELFSLSLLHDPALPEPNVNLEVCRKRGGKLQFGQQLVSLL
;
A
#
# COMPACT_ATOMS: atom_id res chain seq x y z
N MET A 1 7.26 -21.10 2.19
CA MET A 1 6.74 -22.20 1.34
C MET A 1 5.38 -21.83 0.75
N PHE A 2 4.34 -21.59 1.55
CA PHE A 2 3.01 -21.15 1.07
C PHE A 2 3.04 -19.84 0.27
N GLN A 3 3.74 -18.82 0.74
CA GLN A 3 3.85 -17.54 0.01
C GLN A 3 4.42 -17.70 -1.41
N HIS A 4 5.38 -18.61 -1.60
CA HIS A 4 5.94 -18.87 -2.92
C HIS A 4 4.95 -19.62 -3.81
N LEU A 5 4.25 -20.64 -3.28
CA LEU A 5 3.21 -21.36 -4.01
C LEU A 5 2.11 -20.41 -4.52
N PHE A 6 1.57 -19.57 -3.63
CA PHE A 6 0.55 -18.59 -4.01
C PHE A 6 1.07 -17.53 -4.97
N ALA A 7 2.33 -17.09 -4.86
CA ALA A 7 2.92 -16.16 -5.81
C ALA A 7 2.98 -16.78 -7.23
N GLU A 8 3.38 -18.04 -7.36
CA GLU A 8 3.41 -18.74 -8.65
C GLU A 8 2.00 -19.00 -9.20
N MET A 9 1.03 -19.37 -8.35
CA MET A 9 -0.36 -19.53 -8.76
C MET A 9 -0.95 -18.21 -9.29
N ASN A 10 -0.70 -17.09 -8.60
CA ASN A 10 -1.15 -15.78 -9.03
C ASN A 10 -0.49 -15.35 -10.34
N LYS A 11 0.81 -15.60 -10.51
CA LYS A 11 1.53 -15.32 -11.76
C LYS A 11 0.96 -16.12 -12.94
N MET A 12 0.67 -17.41 -12.74
CA MET A 12 0.06 -18.25 -13.77
C MET A 12 -1.36 -17.79 -14.09
N LEU A 13 -2.14 -17.39 -13.08
CA LEU A 13 -3.49 -16.84 -13.29
C LEU A 13 -3.47 -15.50 -14.02
N GLN A 14 -2.47 -14.64 -13.75
CA GLN A 14 -2.24 -13.40 -14.48
C GLN A 14 -1.91 -13.66 -15.95
N GLU A 15 -1.05 -14.63 -16.26
CA GLU A 15 -0.76 -15.06 -17.64
C GLU A 15 -2.04 -15.52 -18.36
N ILE A 16 -2.85 -16.36 -17.71
CA ILE A 16 -4.13 -16.82 -18.27
C ILE A 16 -5.07 -15.64 -18.52
N SER A 17 -5.23 -14.74 -17.55
CA SER A 17 -6.12 -13.58 -17.66
C SER A 17 -5.74 -12.66 -18.82
N ALA A 18 -4.43 -12.43 -19.04
CA ALA A 18 -3.93 -11.57 -20.10
C ALA A 18 -4.06 -12.20 -21.49
N ASP A 19 -3.69 -13.49 -21.64
CA ASP A 19 -3.51 -14.11 -22.94
C ASP A 19 -4.75 -14.87 -23.44
N TYR A 20 -5.61 -15.34 -22.54
CA TYR A 20 -6.75 -16.20 -22.91
C TYR A 20 -7.78 -15.52 -23.85
N PRO A 21 -8.13 -14.23 -23.71
CA PRO A 21 -9.13 -13.59 -24.57
C PRO A 21 -8.77 -13.58 -26.06
N THR A 22 -7.49 -13.59 -26.38
CA THR A 22 -6.96 -13.53 -27.75
C THR A 22 -6.30 -14.83 -28.21
N ALA A 23 -6.17 -15.83 -27.33
CA ALA A 23 -5.55 -17.10 -27.64
C ALA A 23 -6.45 -18.02 -28.50
N GLU A 24 -5.83 -18.65 -29.49
CA GLU A 24 -6.44 -19.66 -30.36
C GLU A 24 -5.56 -20.92 -30.46
N GLY A 25 -6.15 -22.01 -30.96
CA GLY A 25 -5.45 -23.27 -31.25
C GLY A 25 -4.66 -23.83 -30.06
N ALA A 26 -3.39 -24.18 -30.31
CA ALA A 26 -2.53 -24.82 -29.31
C ALA A 26 -2.29 -23.96 -28.06
N ARG A 27 -2.18 -22.63 -28.21
CA ARG A 27 -1.96 -21.71 -27.08
C ARG A 27 -3.19 -21.65 -26.16
N ARG A 28 -4.39 -21.65 -26.72
CA ARG A 28 -5.63 -21.68 -25.92
C ARG A 28 -5.75 -22.98 -25.10
N ASN A 29 -5.38 -24.10 -25.71
CA ASN A 29 -5.38 -25.40 -25.02
C ASN A 29 -4.36 -25.46 -23.89
N ASP A 30 -3.17 -24.88 -24.07
CA ASP A 30 -2.15 -24.74 -23.00
C ASP A 30 -2.69 -23.92 -21.82
N LEU A 31 -3.31 -22.76 -22.07
CA LEU A 31 -3.89 -21.92 -21.02
C LEU A 31 -5.04 -22.61 -20.27
N LEU A 32 -5.89 -23.38 -20.96
CA LEU A 32 -6.91 -24.22 -20.32
C LEU A 32 -6.30 -25.29 -19.42
N SER A 33 -5.20 -25.92 -19.87
CA SER A 33 -4.48 -26.91 -19.06
C SER A 33 -3.94 -26.28 -17.78
N LYS A 34 -3.32 -25.10 -17.88
CA LYS A 34 -2.84 -24.33 -16.72
C LYS A 34 -3.97 -23.94 -15.77
N TYR A 35 -5.11 -23.49 -16.29
CA TYR A 35 -6.29 -23.18 -15.48
C TYR A 35 -6.79 -24.41 -14.70
N ASN A 36 -6.93 -25.55 -15.38
CA ASN A 36 -7.36 -26.80 -14.75
C ASN A 36 -6.37 -27.26 -13.68
N MET A 37 -5.06 -27.03 -13.88
CA MET A 37 -4.03 -27.30 -12.88
C MET A 37 -4.19 -26.39 -11.66
N LEU A 38 -4.40 -25.09 -11.84
CA LEU A 38 -4.68 -24.17 -10.73
C LEU A 38 -5.92 -24.57 -9.94
N HIS A 39 -6.97 -25.02 -10.64
CA HIS A 39 -8.19 -25.50 -10.01
C HIS A 39 -7.91 -26.71 -9.11
N ARG A 40 -7.23 -27.73 -9.62
CA ARG A 40 -6.88 -28.93 -8.84
C ARG A 40 -6.03 -28.60 -7.61
N ILE A 41 -5.01 -27.76 -7.77
CA ILE A 41 -4.18 -27.34 -6.64
C ILE A 41 -5.00 -26.59 -5.59
N SER A 42 -5.97 -25.77 -6.03
CA SER A 42 -6.86 -25.06 -5.11
C SER A 42 -7.76 -26.02 -4.34
N ASP A 43 -8.32 -27.02 -5.02
CA ASP A 43 -9.13 -28.07 -4.39
C ASP A 43 -8.30 -28.87 -3.36
N ASP A 44 -7.08 -29.30 -3.73
CA ASP A 44 -6.18 -30.04 -2.83
C ASP A 44 -5.82 -29.22 -1.58
N VAL A 45 -5.54 -27.91 -1.75
CA VAL A 45 -5.24 -27.01 -0.62
C VAL A 45 -6.45 -26.84 0.30
N MET A 46 -7.66 -26.76 -0.27
CA MET A 46 -8.90 -26.67 0.51
C MET A 46 -9.15 -27.94 1.31
N ASP A 47 -8.90 -29.11 0.74
CA ASP A 47 -9.04 -30.40 1.43
C ASP A 47 -8.03 -30.53 2.59
N GLU A 48 -6.77 -30.17 2.36
CA GLU A 48 -5.75 -30.16 3.43
C GLU A 48 -6.08 -29.14 4.54
N TRP A 49 -6.60 -27.97 4.16
CA TRP A 49 -7.07 -26.97 5.13
C TRP A 49 -8.25 -27.49 5.95
N LEU A 50 -9.21 -28.16 5.31
CA LEU A 50 -10.36 -28.75 6.00
C LEU A 50 -9.91 -29.84 6.98
N ALA A 51 -9.01 -30.74 6.55
CA ALA A 51 -8.45 -31.78 7.42
C ALA A 51 -7.69 -31.21 8.62
N PHE A 52 -6.97 -30.10 8.42
CA PHE A 52 -6.33 -29.36 9.51
C PHE A 52 -7.37 -28.74 10.46
N ALA A 53 -8.39 -28.06 9.92
CA ALA A 53 -9.43 -27.40 10.70
C ALA A 53 -10.22 -28.40 11.57
N GLU A 54 -10.51 -29.59 11.04
CA GLU A 54 -11.14 -30.68 11.79
C GLU A 54 -10.27 -31.15 12.95
N LYS A 55 -8.98 -31.42 12.71
CA LYS A 55 -8.03 -31.82 13.77
C LYS A 55 -7.91 -30.74 14.83
N LEU A 56 -7.87 -29.47 14.43
CA LEU A 56 -7.82 -28.33 15.33
C LEU A 56 -9.08 -28.23 16.20
N SER A 57 -10.26 -28.43 15.61
CA SER A 57 -11.52 -28.46 16.36
C SER A 57 -11.55 -29.62 17.35
N GLN A 58 -11.15 -30.83 16.95
CA GLN A 58 -11.09 -31.98 17.85
C GLN A 58 -10.13 -31.75 19.02
N PHE A 59 -8.96 -31.18 18.76
CA PHE A 59 -8.01 -30.81 19.81
C PHE A 59 -8.62 -29.80 20.78
N ARG A 60 -9.30 -28.77 20.26
CA ARG A 60 -9.98 -27.75 21.06
C ARG A 60 -11.01 -28.36 22.01
N ASP A 61 -11.84 -29.26 21.49
CA ASP A 61 -12.88 -29.94 22.26
C ASP A 61 -12.30 -30.86 23.34
N GLN A 62 -11.18 -31.54 23.05
CA GLN A 62 -10.50 -32.44 23.99
C GLN A 62 -9.77 -31.71 25.12
N ALA A 63 -9.16 -30.57 24.80
CA ALA A 63 -8.32 -29.84 25.73
C ALA A 63 -9.09 -28.80 26.56
N ASP A 64 -10.43 -28.75 26.44
CA ASP A 64 -11.31 -27.70 26.98
C ASP A 64 -10.74 -26.29 26.72
N PHE A 65 -10.09 -26.13 25.57
CA PHE A 65 -9.69 -24.83 25.07
C PHE A 65 -10.97 -24.16 24.60
N GLN A 66 -11.64 -23.45 25.50
CA GLN A 66 -12.52 -22.40 25.05
C GLN A 66 -11.66 -21.49 24.17
N PRO A 67 -12.08 -21.14 22.93
CA PRO A 67 -11.51 -19.95 22.34
C PRO A 67 -11.75 -18.90 23.41
N GLN A 68 -10.67 -18.37 23.99
CA GLN A 68 -10.82 -17.08 24.63
C GLN A 68 -11.52 -16.27 23.54
N PRO A 69 -12.69 -15.64 23.81
CA PRO A 69 -13.19 -14.65 22.88
C PRO A 69 -11.94 -13.89 22.53
N GLU A 70 -11.58 -13.87 21.25
CA GLU A 70 -10.44 -13.07 20.82
C GLU A 70 -10.65 -11.82 21.63
N GLN A 71 -9.72 -11.56 22.56
CA GLN A 71 -9.51 -10.19 22.86
C GLN A 71 -9.14 -9.75 21.45
N GLU A 72 -10.13 -9.21 20.71
CA GLU A 72 -10.10 -7.82 20.37
C GLU A 72 -9.31 -7.19 21.53
N ILE A 73 -7.96 -7.35 21.45
CA ILE A 73 -7.04 -6.26 21.63
C ILE A 73 -7.86 -5.20 20.95
N PRO A 74 -8.51 -4.30 21.72
CA PRO A 74 -9.21 -3.21 21.09
C PRO A 74 -8.20 -2.77 20.04
N GLU A 75 -8.60 -2.74 18.76
CA GLU A 75 -7.89 -1.84 17.88
C GLU A 75 -7.94 -0.55 18.69
N GLU A 76 -6.85 -0.26 19.41
CA GLU A 76 -6.76 0.88 20.28
C GLU A 76 -6.84 1.94 19.22
N GLU A 77 -8.04 2.47 19.00
CA GLU A 77 -8.32 3.46 17.97
C GLU A 77 -7.19 4.44 18.13
N ALA A 78 -6.28 4.45 17.14
CA ALA A 78 -4.92 4.95 17.38
C ALA A 78 -5.06 6.30 18.06
N PRO A 79 -4.61 6.49 19.32
CA PRO A 79 -5.14 7.52 20.21
C PRO A 79 -4.98 8.94 19.63
N GLU A 80 -4.05 9.12 18.71
CA GLU A 80 -3.93 10.31 17.88
C GLU A 80 -5.19 10.68 17.06
N LEU A 81 -5.96 9.71 16.56
CA LEU A 81 -7.12 9.89 15.69
C LEU A 81 -8.28 10.51 16.46
N ALA A 82 -8.38 10.18 17.75
CA ALA A 82 -9.37 10.76 18.66
C ALA A 82 -9.00 12.17 19.13
N MET A 83 -7.80 12.67 18.83
CA MET A 83 -7.42 14.03 19.22
C MET A 83 -8.25 15.07 18.46
N ASP A 84 -8.78 16.06 19.17
CA ASP A 84 -9.43 17.24 18.58
C ASP A 84 -8.59 17.92 17.48
N ALA A 85 -7.27 17.97 17.67
CA ALA A 85 -6.34 18.53 16.70
C ALA A 85 -6.35 17.71 15.40
N PHE A 86 -6.42 16.38 15.48
CA PHE A 86 -6.51 15.51 14.32
C PHE A 86 -7.78 15.80 13.51
N VAL A 87 -8.94 15.78 14.17
CA VAL A 87 -10.24 16.05 13.54
C VAL A 87 -10.27 17.43 12.87
N ARG A 88 -9.81 18.48 13.56
CA ARG A 88 -9.71 19.83 12.98
C ARG A 88 -8.73 19.87 11.80
N GLY A 89 -7.59 19.20 11.93
CA GLY A 89 -6.58 19.09 10.88
C GLY A 89 -7.16 18.51 9.59
N GLN A 90 -7.89 17.40 9.68
CA GLN A 90 -8.60 16.80 8.54
C GLN A 90 -9.61 17.76 7.93
N GLY A 91 -10.40 18.45 8.77
CA GLY A 91 -11.36 19.46 8.32
C GLY A 91 -10.69 20.60 7.54
N TYR A 92 -9.60 21.16 8.08
CA TYR A 92 -8.83 22.19 7.41
C TYR A 92 -8.22 21.70 6.10
N TYR A 93 -7.70 20.47 6.04
CA TYR A 93 -7.17 19.90 4.81
C TYR A 93 -8.26 19.80 3.72
N LYS A 94 -9.45 19.27 4.08
CA LYS A 94 -10.61 19.16 3.16
C LYS A 94 -11.08 20.53 2.65
N LEU A 95 -10.95 21.57 3.47
CA LEU A 95 -11.27 22.96 3.13
C LEU A 95 -10.09 23.70 2.46
N LEU A 96 -9.01 23.01 2.11
CA LEU A 96 -7.80 23.56 1.47
C LEU A 96 -7.08 24.64 2.32
N MET A 97 -7.33 24.66 3.63
CA MET A 97 -6.71 25.57 4.58
C MET A 97 -5.39 24.98 5.11
N TYR A 98 -4.42 24.78 4.21
CA TYR A 98 -3.24 23.95 4.48
C TYR A 98 -2.36 24.45 5.63
N ARG A 99 -2.18 25.77 5.79
CA ARG A 99 -1.46 26.31 6.96
C ARG A 99 -2.09 25.94 8.29
N LYS A 100 -3.41 26.04 8.41
CA LYS A 100 -4.14 25.64 9.63
C LYS A 100 -4.09 24.12 9.83
N CYS A 101 -4.17 23.36 8.75
CA CYS A 101 -3.95 21.91 8.78
C CYS A 101 -2.57 21.58 9.38
N ILE A 102 -1.51 22.24 8.90
CA ILE A 102 -0.14 22.04 9.39
C ILE A 102 -0.04 22.36 10.89
N GLU A 103 -0.62 23.47 11.35
CA GLU A 103 -0.64 23.83 12.77
C GLU A 103 -1.28 22.73 13.63
N GLN A 104 -2.43 22.19 13.19
CA GLN A 104 -3.11 21.13 13.93
C GLN A 104 -2.32 19.82 13.96
N PHE A 105 -1.75 19.38 12.83
CA PHE A 105 -1.00 18.12 12.82
C PHE A 105 0.38 18.22 13.46
N LYS A 106 0.96 19.41 13.60
CA LYS A 106 2.14 19.63 14.45
C LYS A 106 1.83 19.29 15.92
N GLU A 107 0.67 19.68 16.44
CA GLU A 107 0.22 19.29 17.79
C GLU A 107 0.06 17.78 17.92
N VAL A 108 -0.51 17.12 16.91
CA VAL A 108 -0.63 15.65 16.91
C VAL A 108 0.74 14.99 16.98
N THR A 109 1.67 15.38 16.09
CA THR A 109 3.02 14.80 16.07
C THR A 109 3.89 15.17 17.28
N ALA A 110 3.54 16.20 18.04
CA ALA A 110 4.21 16.52 19.30
C ALA A 110 3.93 15.46 20.38
N ARG A 111 2.76 14.80 20.33
CA ARG A 111 2.36 13.74 21.26
C ARG A 111 2.56 12.34 20.68
N HIS A 112 2.29 12.19 19.39
CA HIS A 112 2.38 10.94 18.64
C HIS A 112 3.36 11.12 17.48
N PRO A 113 4.68 11.17 17.77
CA PRO A 113 5.68 11.48 16.77
C PRO A 113 5.71 10.48 15.62
N ASP A 114 5.27 9.23 15.81
CA ASP A 114 5.31 8.20 14.76
C ASP A 114 3.95 7.94 14.10
N SER A 115 2.95 8.80 14.35
CA SER A 115 1.65 8.70 13.69
C SER A 115 1.78 8.87 12.18
N LEU A 116 1.58 7.78 11.44
CA LEU A 116 1.65 7.75 9.97
C LEU A 116 0.63 8.70 9.35
N ALA A 117 -0.58 8.74 9.90
CA ALA A 117 -1.64 9.63 9.44
C ALA A 117 -1.27 11.10 9.60
N ALA A 118 -0.85 11.51 10.80
CA ALA A 118 -0.47 12.89 11.05
C ALA A 118 0.70 13.35 10.16
N ARG A 119 1.71 12.48 9.97
CA ARG A 119 2.85 12.76 9.09
C ARG A 119 2.44 12.86 7.63
N LEU A 120 1.50 12.02 7.17
CA LEU A 120 1.02 12.10 5.80
C LEU A 120 0.25 13.41 5.54
N TYR A 121 -0.63 13.82 6.46
CA TYR A 121 -1.31 15.12 6.35
C TYR A 121 -0.31 16.29 6.36
N LEU A 122 0.72 16.25 7.22
CA LEU A 122 1.78 17.25 7.21
C LEU A 122 2.52 17.28 5.88
N ALA A 123 2.94 16.12 5.36
CA ALA A 123 3.62 16.04 4.07
C ALA A 123 2.77 16.65 2.96
N MET A 124 1.51 16.22 2.86
CA MET A 124 0.62 16.67 1.80
C MET A 124 0.28 18.15 1.90
N ALA A 125 0.01 18.67 3.10
CA ALA A 125 -0.26 20.09 3.29
C ALA A 125 0.98 20.95 2.99
N ASN A 126 2.19 20.50 3.35
CA ASN A 126 3.42 21.19 2.99
C ASN A 126 3.64 21.20 1.48
N LEU A 127 3.33 20.10 0.76
CA LEU A 127 3.40 20.10 -0.71
C LEU A 127 2.47 21.13 -1.34
N GLN A 128 1.26 21.29 -0.80
CA GLN A 128 0.32 22.30 -1.31
C GLN A 128 0.78 23.74 -1.04
N GLU A 129 1.56 23.96 0.02
CA GLU A 129 2.20 25.25 0.31
C GLU A 129 3.52 25.46 -0.46
N GLY A 130 3.99 24.46 -1.22
CA GLY A 130 5.26 24.52 -1.96
C GLY A 130 6.50 24.13 -1.13
N GLU A 131 6.31 23.67 0.10
CA GLU A 131 7.37 23.32 1.07
C GLU A 131 7.86 21.88 0.87
N GLY A 132 8.43 21.59 -0.30
CA GLY A 132 8.80 20.25 -0.74
C GLY A 132 9.80 19.51 0.16
N GLU A 133 10.80 20.22 0.72
CA GLU A 133 11.79 19.59 1.61
C GLU A 133 11.21 19.24 2.99
N THR A 134 10.29 20.06 3.51
CA THR A 134 9.57 19.74 4.75
C THR A 134 8.69 18.51 4.54
N ALA A 135 7.98 18.45 3.41
CA ALA A 135 7.19 17.28 3.05
C ALA A 135 8.05 16.01 2.91
N TRP A 136 9.22 16.12 2.26
CA TRP A 136 10.19 15.05 2.16
C TRP A 136 10.57 14.50 3.54
N GLY A 137 10.88 15.36 4.51
CA GLY A 137 11.24 14.95 5.87
C GLY A 137 10.17 14.07 6.53
N HIS A 138 8.89 14.42 6.39
CA HIS A 138 7.78 13.63 6.93
C HIS A 138 7.66 12.27 6.24
N LEU A 139 7.68 12.24 4.90
CA LEU A 139 7.55 11.01 4.11
C LEU A 139 8.74 10.06 4.30
N ASN A 140 9.96 10.59 4.36
CA ASN A 140 11.16 9.81 4.61
C ASN A 140 11.16 9.18 6.01
N HIS A 141 10.62 9.88 7.02
CA HIS A 141 10.41 9.30 8.35
C HIS A 141 9.42 8.13 8.30
N MET A 142 8.32 8.28 7.56
CA MET A 142 7.32 7.21 7.40
C MET A 142 7.93 5.93 6.81
N LEU A 143 8.89 6.02 5.87
CA LEU A 143 9.54 4.83 5.30
C LEU A 143 10.24 3.93 6.34
N GLY A 144 10.67 4.49 7.47
CA GLY A 144 11.26 3.73 8.57
C GLY A 144 10.24 2.98 9.43
N LEU A 145 8.95 3.32 9.30
CA LEU A 145 7.86 2.81 10.14
C LEU A 145 6.92 1.87 9.35
N ILE A 146 6.74 2.12 8.06
CA ILE A 146 5.79 1.39 7.20
C ILE A 146 6.24 -0.07 7.00
N ARG A 147 5.33 -1.00 7.29
CA ARG A 147 5.49 -2.43 7.02
C ARG A 147 4.77 -2.89 5.76
N GLU A 148 3.66 -2.25 5.42
CA GLU A 148 2.83 -2.60 4.27
C GLU A 148 3.53 -2.18 2.96
N ALA A 149 3.73 -3.13 2.05
CA ALA A 149 4.44 -2.90 0.79
C ALA A 149 3.74 -1.86 -0.10
N LYS A 150 2.41 -1.90 -0.17
CA LYS A 150 1.61 -0.98 -0.99
C LYS A 150 1.75 0.47 -0.53
N LEU A 151 1.58 0.72 0.77
CA LEU A 151 1.80 2.06 1.33
C LEU A 151 3.25 2.51 1.10
N LYS A 152 4.23 1.62 1.27
CA LYS A 152 5.64 1.93 1.01
C LYS A 152 5.89 2.35 -0.44
N ALA A 153 5.28 1.65 -1.40
CA ALA A 153 5.33 2.02 -2.82
C ALA A 153 4.79 3.44 -3.04
N MET A 154 3.61 3.73 -2.51
CA MET A 154 2.99 5.06 -2.63
C MET A 154 3.85 6.19 -2.04
N ILE A 155 4.51 5.96 -0.90
CA ILE A 155 5.44 6.94 -0.32
C ILE A 155 6.68 7.14 -1.19
N TYR A 156 7.25 6.07 -1.76
CA TYR A 156 8.34 6.20 -2.73
C TYR A 156 7.92 6.99 -3.98
N ASN A 157 6.72 6.76 -4.50
CA ASN A 157 6.17 7.56 -5.60
C ASN A 157 6.06 9.05 -5.23
N ALA A 158 5.51 9.36 -4.05
CA ALA A 158 5.39 10.75 -3.58
C ALA A 158 6.76 11.45 -3.44
N LEU A 159 7.75 10.76 -2.86
CA LEU A 159 9.14 11.24 -2.77
C LEU A 159 9.76 11.46 -4.16
N GLY A 160 9.53 10.54 -5.10
CA GLY A 160 9.96 10.69 -6.49
C GLY A 160 9.40 11.94 -7.14
N CYS A 161 8.11 12.22 -6.95
CA CYS A 161 7.47 13.43 -7.44
C CYS A 161 8.07 14.71 -6.84
N ILE A 162 8.42 14.70 -5.54
CA ILE A 162 9.13 15.84 -4.92
C ILE A 162 10.45 16.10 -5.65
N ARG A 163 11.28 15.07 -5.84
CA ARG A 163 12.58 15.21 -6.51
C ARG A 163 12.44 15.63 -7.97
N ALA A 164 11.46 15.09 -8.69
CA ALA A 164 11.19 15.49 -10.06
C ALA A 164 10.76 16.96 -10.16
N SER A 165 9.95 17.47 -9.21
CA SER A 165 9.56 18.89 -9.17
C SER A 165 10.72 19.85 -8.93
N GLN A 166 11.84 19.34 -8.40
CA GLN A 166 13.09 20.05 -8.16
C GLN A 166 14.11 19.82 -9.29
N GLU A 167 13.69 19.25 -10.42
CA GLU A 167 14.54 18.86 -11.55
C GLU A 167 15.63 17.81 -11.22
N ARG A 168 15.51 17.13 -10.07
CA ARG A 168 16.39 16.03 -9.65
C ARG A 168 15.92 14.71 -10.26
N PHE A 169 15.88 14.66 -11.60
CA PHE A 169 15.24 13.58 -12.36
C PHE A 169 15.89 12.19 -12.17
N ASN A 170 17.20 12.13 -11.91
CA ASN A 170 17.88 10.86 -11.68
C ASN A 170 17.41 10.22 -10.36
N GLU A 171 17.43 10.98 -9.27
CA GLU A 171 16.95 10.53 -7.96
C GLU A 171 15.45 10.21 -7.99
N ALA A 172 14.67 11.03 -8.70
CA ALA A 172 13.26 10.74 -8.90
C ALA A 172 13.04 9.39 -9.59
N SER A 173 13.83 9.07 -10.61
CA SER A 173 13.73 7.81 -11.35
C SER A 173 14.10 6.59 -10.49
N GLU A 174 15.09 6.73 -9.60
CA GLU A 174 15.43 5.70 -8.62
C GLU A 174 14.27 5.46 -7.64
N LEU A 175 13.66 6.52 -7.13
CA LEU A 175 12.50 6.44 -6.22
C LEU A 175 11.28 5.81 -6.90
N PHE A 176 10.98 6.16 -8.15
CA PHE A 176 9.90 5.49 -8.90
C PHE A 176 10.18 4.01 -9.15
N SER A 177 11.45 3.64 -9.37
CA SER A 177 11.84 2.23 -9.50
C SER A 177 11.67 1.47 -8.19
N LEU A 178 12.01 2.08 -7.04
CA LEU A 178 11.73 1.52 -5.72
C LEU A 178 10.23 1.38 -5.45
N SER A 179 9.42 2.34 -5.91
CA SER A 179 7.96 2.22 -5.84
C SER A 179 7.46 0.98 -6.58
N LEU A 180 7.90 0.77 -7.83
CA LEU A 180 7.51 -0.39 -8.63
C LEU A 180 8.05 -1.72 -8.10
N LEU A 181 9.18 -1.70 -7.39
CA LEU A 181 9.70 -2.87 -6.70
C LEU A 181 8.77 -3.34 -5.58
N HIS A 182 8.16 -2.39 -4.86
CA HIS A 182 7.23 -2.67 -3.76
C HIS A 182 5.80 -2.98 -4.23
N ASP A 183 5.33 -2.28 -5.27
CA ASP A 183 4.05 -2.54 -5.92
C ASP A 183 4.17 -2.36 -7.44
N PRO A 184 4.40 -3.44 -8.20
CA PRO A 184 4.48 -3.39 -9.65
C PRO A 184 3.16 -2.99 -10.34
N ALA A 185 2.02 -3.11 -9.65
CA ALA A 185 0.70 -2.79 -10.18
C ALA A 185 0.31 -1.31 -9.95
N LEU A 186 1.10 -0.55 -9.18
CA LEU A 186 0.86 0.87 -8.95
C LEU A 186 1.04 1.65 -10.28
N PRO A 187 0.01 2.35 -10.78
CA PRO A 187 0.06 2.93 -12.12
C PRO A 187 0.91 4.20 -12.22
N GLU A 188 0.95 5.03 -11.17
CA GLU A 188 1.57 6.37 -11.18
C GLU A 188 3.08 6.39 -11.49
N PRO A 189 3.93 5.51 -10.92
CA PRO A 189 5.38 5.56 -11.12
C PRO A 189 5.81 5.43 -12.59
N ASN A 190 5.11 4.61 -13.38
CA ASN A 190 5.43 4.44 -14.81
C ASN A 190 5.17 5.74 -15.59
N VAL A 191 4.06 6.43 -15.30
CA VAL A 191 3.76 7.73 -15.89
C VAL A 191 4.81 8.76 -15.47
N ASN A 192 5.20 8.76 -14.20
CA ASN A 192 6.19 9.71 -13.67
C ASN A 192 7.60 9.47 -14.22
N LEU A 193 7.98 8.21 -14.48
CA LEU A 193 9.23 7.88 -15.17
C LEU A 193 9.26 8.47 -16.59
N GLU A 194 8.14 8.47 -17.30
CA GLU A 194 8.06 9.14 -18.61
C GLU A 194 8.24 10.66 -18.48
N VAL A 195 7.65 11.28 -17.46
CA VAL A 195 7.82 12.71 -17.16
C VAL A 195 9.30 13.03 -16.92
N CYS A 196 10.00 12.20 -16.13
CA CYS A 196 11.45 12.34 -15.91
C CYS A 196 12.25 12.20 -17.21
N ARG A 197 11.94 11.22 -18.05
CA ARG A 197 12.64 11.00 -19.35
C ARG A 197 12.45 12.19 -20.28
N LYS A 198 11.24 12.74 -20.36
CA LYS A 198 10.91 13.90 -21.20
C LYS A 198 11.33 15.22 -20.58
N ARG A 199 11.75 15.22 -19.30
CA ARG A 199 12.03 16.41 -18.48
C ARG A 199 10.87 17.42 -18.53
N GLY A 200 9.65 16.91 -18.49
CA GLY A 200 8.45 17.73 -18.63
C GLY A 200 7.17 16.89 -18.63
N GLY A 201 6.07 17.50 -18.19
CA GLY A 201 4.77 16.85 -18.02
C GLY A 201 4.21 17.02 -16.61
N LYS A 202 3.05 16.41 -16.35
CA LYS A 202 2.37 16.48 -15.05
C LYS A 202 2.67 15.24 -14.23
N LEU A 203 3.31 15.43 -13.08
CA LEU A 203 3.56 14.37 -12.11
C LEU A 203 2.25 13.90 -11.44
N GLN A 204 2.19 12.62 -11.12
CA GLN A 204 1.08 11.96 -10.47
C GLN A 204 1.51 11.44 -9.09
N PHE A 205 1.10 12.11 -8.03
CA PHE A 205 1.38 11.67 -6.66
C PHE A 205 0.53 10.46 -6.25
N GLY A 206 -0.61 10.26 -6.91
CA GLY A 206 -1.67 9.31 -6.56
C GLY A 206 -2.94 10.06 -6.19
N GLN A 207 -4.10 9.62 -6.68
CA GLN A 207 -5.33 10.41 -6.56
C GLN A 207 -5.82 10.58 -5.10
N GLN A 208 -5.28 9.80 -4.15
CA GLN A 208 -5.93 9.61 -2.85
C GLN A 208 -4.97 9.18 -1.72
N LEU A 209 -3.72 9.70 -1.67
CA LEU A 209 -2.77 9.36 -0.59
C LEU A 209 -3.38 9.51 0.82
N VAL A 210 -4.10 10.62 1.03
CA VAL A 210 -4.66 10.98 2.34
C VAL A 210 -5.94 10.22 2.68
N SER A 211 -6.67 9.68 1.70
CA SER A 211 -7.91 8.93 1.96
C SER A 211 -7.67 7.44 2.21
N LEU A 212 -6.41 7.03 2.31
CA LEU A 212 -5.99 5.67 2.67
C LEU A 212 -5.78 5.50 4.18
N LEU A 213 -5.89 6.60 4.95
CA LEU A 213 -5.77 6.69 6.41
C LEU A 213 -6.98 7.41 6.98
#